data_AF-A0A9D4JU97-F1
#
_entry.id   AF-A0A9D4JU97-F1
#
_cell.length_a   1.000
_cell.length_b   1.000
_cell.length_c   1.000
_cell.angle_alpha   90.00
_cell.angle_beta   90.00
_cell.angle_gamma   90.00
#
_symmetry.space_group_name_H-M   'P 1'
#
loop_
_entity.id
_entity.type
_entity.pdbx_description
1 polymer ?
#
loop_
_entity_poly.entity_id
_entity_poly.type
_entity_poly.pdbx_seq_one_letter_code
_entity_poly.pdbx_strand_id
1 'polypeptide(L)'
;MCIEGVLSILCIEGVLSIVCIEGVLSIVCIEGVLSIMCIGGVLSLKCIEGVLSIVCIEGVLSIMCIGGVLSIMCIEGVLSIMCIEGVLSIVCIEGLLSIVCIEGVLSIVCIEGVLSIVCIEGVLSIVSVEGALSRMCIGGVLSIKCIEGVLSIVCIEGVLSMVCIEGVLIIKCIGGVLSIKCIEGVLSIVCIEGVLSIMCIGGVLSIMCIGGVLSIKCIEGVLSIMYIGGVLSIKCQEGVLIIMCTKGVLSLICKERVFSITCQHGKQVQSL
;
A
#
# COMPACT_ATOMS: atom_id res chain seq x y z
N MET A 1 32.49 16.84 -3.49
CA MET A 1 32.56 15.91 -4.61
C MET A 1 33.62 14.86 -4.29
N CYS A 2 33.23 13.59 -4.29
CA CYS A 2 34.06 12.43 -4.03
C CYS A 2 33.99 11.54 -5.27
N ILE A 3 35.15 11.10 -5.77
CA ILE A 3 35.25 10.55 -7.14
C ILE A 3 35.50 9.04 -7.14
N GLU A 4 36.12 8.48 -6.10
CA GLU A 4 36.29 7.02 -5.96
C GLU A 4 36.72 6.67 -4.51
N GLY A 5 36.20 5.56 -3.98
CA GLY A 5 36.82 4.83 -2.87
C GLY A 5 36.89 5.58 -1.54
N VAL A 6 35.78 6.18 -1.10
CA VAL A 6 35.71 6.94 0.17
C VAL A 6 35.17 6.08 1.31
N LEU A 7 35.94 6.00 2.39
CA LEU A 7 35.57 5.20 3.56
C LEU A 7 34.42 5.85 4.35
N SER A 8 34.48 7.16 4.55
CA SER A 8 33.42 7.89 5.26
C SER A 8 33.41 9.37 4.89
N ILE A 9 32.22 9.93 4.70
CA ILE A 9 31.97 11.37 4.62
C ILE A 9 31.21 11.76 5.87
N LEU A 10 31.76 12.66 6.68
CA LEU A 10 31.09 13.24 7.83
C LEU A 10 30.85 14.72 7.57
N CYS A 11 29.59 15.11 7.57
CA CYS A 11 29.12 16.48 7.42
C CYS A 11 28.39 16.88 8.69
N ILE A 12 28.91 17.87 9.40
CA ILE A 12 28.39 18.28 10.71
C ILE A 12 27.34 19.38 10.54
N GLU A 13 27.63 20.42 9.73
CA GLU A 13 26.71 21.53 9.49
C GLU A 13 26.64 21.92 8.02
N GLY A 14 25.42 22.14 7.53
CA GLY A 14 25.12 23.02 6.40
C GLY A 14 25.84 22.68 5.10
N VAL A 15 25.41 21.61 4.43
CA VAL A 15 26.00 21.18 3.16
C VAL A 15 25.05 21.44 2.00
N LEU A 16 25.54 22.22 1.03
CA LEU A 16 24.82 22.47 -0.22
C LEU A 16 24.64 21.21 -1.04
N SER A 17 25.72 20.45 -1.27
CA SER A 17 25.62 19.20 -2.01
C SER A 17 26.75 18.23 -1.68
N ILE A 18 26.39 16.96 -1.58
CA ILE A 18 27.32 15.83 -1.55
C ILE A 18 27.14 15.09 -2.87
N VAL A 19 28.21 15.01 -3.65
CA VAL A 19 28.23 14.21 -4.88
C VAL A 19 29.28 13.15 -4.72
N CYS A 20 28.87 11.89 -4.76
CA CYS A 20 29.72 10.72 -4.66
C CYS A 20 29.58 9.90 -5.94
N ILE A 21 30.72 9.64 -6.57
CA ILE A 21 30.85 8.77 -7.72
C ILE A 21 31.69 7.59 -7.21
N GLU A 22 31.12 6.40 -7.28
CA GLU A 22 31.67 5.09 -6.96
C GLU A 22 32.24 4.87 -5.54
N GLY A 23 31.59 3.94 -4.83
CA GLY A 23 32.20 3.23 -3.70
C GLY A 23 32.37 4.09 -2.46
N VAL A 24 31.27 4.33 -1.75
CA VAL A 24 31.28 5.00 -0.45
C VAL A 24 30.74 4.08 0.64
N LEU A 25 31.55 3.83 1.67
CA LEU A 25 31.12 2.95 2.76
C LEU A 25 30.13 3.64 3.70
N SER A 26 30.30 4.93 3.98
CA SER A 26 29.33 5.69 4.79
C SER A 26 29.27 7.17 4.47
N ILE A 27 28.06 7.73 4.46
CA ILE A 27 27.80 9.17 4.47
C ILE A 27 26.98 9.46 5.73
N VAL A 28 27.47 10.36 6.57
CA VAL A 28 26.80 10.81 7.79
C VAL A 28 26.64 12.32 7.72
N CYS A 29 25.40 12.77 7.70
CA CYS A 29 25.04 14.18 7.72
C CYS A 29 24.25 14.47 9.00
N ILE A 30 24.75 15.40 9.80
CA ILE A 30 24.14 15.74 11.08
C ILE A 30 23.09 16.84 10.87
N GLU A 31 23.49 18.01 10.37
CA GLU A 31 22.56 19.11 10.13
C GLU A 31 22.52 19.58 8.67
N GLY A 32 21.31 19.61 8.11
CA GLY A 32 20.95 20.42 6.95
C GLY A 32 21.72 20.09 5.68
N VAL A 33 21.16 19.21 4.85
CA VAL A 33 21.71 18.91 3.52
C VAL A 33 20.70 19.21 2.44
N LEU A 34 21.09 20.04 1.48
CA LEU A 34 20.19 20.37 0.36
C LEU A 34 20.13 19.23 -0.66
N SER A 35 21.26 18.61 -1.00
CA SER A 35 21.23 17.42 -1.85
C SER A 35 22.35 16.42 -1.58
N ILE A 36 22.00 15.13 -1.68
CA ILE A 36 22.96 14.03 -1.72
C ILE A 36 22.72 13.28 -3.03
N MET A 37 23.75 13.19 -3.86
CA MET A 37 23.75 12.45 -5.10
C MET A 37 24.81 11.36 -5.01
N CYS A 38 24.36 10.11 -5.10
CA CYS A 38 25.21 8.93 -5.06
C CYS A 38 25.06 8.16 -6.38
N ILE A 39 26.17 8.04 -7.10
CA ILE A 39 26.27 7.32 -8.37
C ILE A 39 27.26 6.18 -8.12
N GLY A 40 26.76 4.95 -7.97
CA GLY A 40 27.59 3.77 -7.72
C GLY A 40 27.89 3.51 -6.23
N GLY A 41 27.22 2.51 -5.67
CA GLY A 41 27.60 1.78 -4.45
C GLY A 41 27.76 2.63 -3.18
N VAL A 42 26.69 2.77 -2.39
CA VAL A 42 26.73 3.32 -1.03
C VAL A 42 26.26 2.28 -0.02
N LEU A 43 27.12 1.94 0.95
CA LEU A 43 26.75 0.96 1.96
C LEU A 43 25.84 1.56 3.04
N SER A 44 26.03 2.82 3.41
CA SER A 44 25.12 3.48 4.36
C SER A 44 25.06 4.99 4.17
N LEU A 45 23.83 5.52 4.17
CA LEU A 45 23.55 6.95 4.17
C LEU A 45 22.71 7.26 5.41
N LYS A 46 23.26 8.07 6.32
CA LYS A 46 22.60 8.51 7.54
C LYS A 46 22.43 10.02 7.55
N CYS A 47 21.21 10.48 7.69
CA CYS A 47 20.88 11.89 7.84
C CYS A 47 20.08 12.10 9.12
N ILE A 48 20.57 12.98 9.99
CA ILE A 48 19.96 13.20 11.30
C ILE A 48 18.94 14.32 11.22
N GLU A 49 19.29 15.49 10.67
CA GLU A 49 18.37 16.62 10.55
C GLU A 49 18.28 17.15 9.13
N GLY A 50 17.08 17.12 8.56
CA GLY A 50 16.69 17.89 7.37
C GLY A 50 17.47 17.56 6.10
N VAL A 51 16.85 16.80 5.18
CA VAL A 51 17.39 16.61 3.83
C VAL A 51 16.36 16.99 2.79
N LEU A 52 16.73 17.88 1.87
CA LEU A 52 15.80 18.25 0.80
C LEU A 52 15.74 17.19 -0.30
N SER A 53 16.88 16.56 -0.65
CA SER A 53 16.88 15.51 -1.67
C SER A 53 17.99 14.48 -1.48
N ILE A 54 17.62 13.21 -1.63
CA ILE A 54 18.55 12.09 -1.77
C ILE A 54 18.28 11.43 -3.11
N VAL A 55 19.30 11.37 -3.97
CA VAL A 55 19.26 10.70 -5.26
C VAL A 55 20.31 9.61 -5.28
N CYS A 56 19.86 8.37 -5.44
CA CYS A 56 20.68 7.18 -5.49
C CYS A 56 20.43 6.46 -6.81
N ILE A 57 21.46 6.38 -7.65
CA ILE A 57 21.31 5.79 -8.99
C ILE A 57 21.50 4.28 -8.94
N GLU A 58 22.54 3.80 -8.25
CA GLU A 58 22.92 2.39 -8.29
C GLU A 58 23.44 1.93 -6.93
N GLY A 59 22.81 0.92 -6.36
CA GLY A 59 23.32 0.14 -5.23
C GLY A 59 23.43 0.94 -3.93
N VAL A 60 22.35 0.96 -3.14
CA VAL A 60 22.38 1.48 -1.77
C VAL A 60 21.88 0.44 -0.78
N LEU A 61 22.73 0.01 0.15
CA LEU A 61 22.30 -0.98 1.13
C LEU A 61 21.32 -0.38 2.15
N SER A 62 21.58 0.85 2.63
CA SER A 62 20.69 1.47 3.61
C SER A 62 20.66 2.99 3.53
N ILE A 63 19.45 3.54 3.57
CA ILE A 63 19.17 4.97 3.80
C ILE A 63 18.43 5.08 5.12
N MET A 64 18.99 5.84 6.06
CA MET A 64 18.38 6.14 7.34
C MET A 64 18.25 7.66 7.48
N CYS A 65 17.02 8.13 7.58
CA CYS A 65 16.72 9.54 7.81
C CYS A 65 15.93 9.67 9.10
N ILE A 66 16.46 10.44 10.05
CA ILE A 66 15.82 10.66 11.33
C ILE A 66 14.84 11.83 11.20
N GLY A 67 15.34 13.01 10.83
CA GLY A 67 14.54 14.21 10.57
C GLY A 67 13.90 14.23 9.18
N GLY A 68 13.12 15.28 8.94
CA GLY A 68 12.31 15.42 7.73
C GLY A 68 13.09 15.33 6.42
N VAL A 69 12.53 14.59 5.46
CA VAL A 69 13.07 14.45 4.10
C VAL A 69 12.04 14.88 3.07
N LEU A 70 12.40 15.80 2.19
CA LEU A 70 11.48 16.20 1.12
C LEU A 70 11.44 15.15 0.00
N SER A 71 12.56 14.57 -0.41
CA SER A 71 12.53 13.54 -1.46
C SER A 71 13.64 12.52 -1.35
N ILE A 72 13.28 11.25 -1.57
CA ILE A 72 14.20 10.14 -1.79
C ILE A 72 13.86 9.56 -3.16
N MET A 73 14.84 9.57 -4.07
CA MET A 73 14.74 8.94 -5.38
C MET A 73 15.81 7.86 -5.50
N CYS A 74 15.37 6.63 -5.68
CA CYS A 74 16.21 5.45 -5.84
C CYS A 74 15.90 4.82 -7.20
N ILE A 75 16.91 4.71 -8.05
CA ILE A 75 16.73 4.15 -9.40
C ILE A 75 16.92 2.64 -9.34
N GLU A 76 18.09 2.15 -8.94
CA GLU A 76 18.38 0.71 -8.96
C GLU A 76 18.98 0.22 -7.63
N GLY A 77 18.36 -0.82 -7.08
CA GLY A 77 18.96 -1.66 -6.04
C GLY A 77 19.12 -0.95 -4.69
N VAL A 78 18.03 -0.85 -3.94
CA VAL A 78 18.04 -0.38 -2.55
C VAL A 78 17.54 -1.45 -1.59
N LEU A 79 18.35 -1.82 -0.61
CA LEU A 79 17.92 -2.87 0.32
C LEU A 79 16.96 -2.32 1.40
N SER A 80 17.21 -1.12 1.92
CA SER A 80 16.34 -0.55 2.94
C SER A 80 16.31 0.98 2.95
N ILE A 81 15.11 1.52 3.13
CA ILE A 81 14.86 2.93 3.45
C ILE A 81 14.13 2.96 4.79
N MET A 82 14.72 3.63 5.77
CA MET A 82 14.11 3.90 7.07
C MET A 82 14.01 5.40 7.27
N CYS A 83 12.78 5.89 7.43
CA CYS A 83 12.50 7.28 7.72
C CYS A 83 11.70 7.38 9.02
N ILE A 84 12.21 8.14 9.98
CA ILE A 84 11.57 8.29 11.28
C ILE A 84 10.57 9.45 11.21
N GLU A 85 11.02 10.65 10.84
CA GLU A 85 10.16 11.82 10.72
C GLU A 85 9.86 12.18 9.26
N GLY A 86 8.63 12.63 9.04
CA GLY A 86 8.08 13.29 7.85
C GLY A 86 8.82 13.11 6.52
N VAL A 87 8.25 12.31 5.62
CA VAL A 87 8.73 12.21 4.24
C VAL A 87 7.66 12.67 3.26
N LEU A 88 8.00 13.63 2.41
CA LEU A 88 7.06 14.08 1.38
C LEU A 88 6.95 13.04 0.23
N SER A 89 8.07 12.54 -0.29
CA SER A 89 8.03 11.54 -1.36
C SER A 89 9.19 10.55 -1.32
N ILE A 90 8.86 9.26 -1.47
CA ILE A 90 9.81 8.20 -1.79
C ILE A 90 9.44 7.65 -3.18
N VAL A 91 10.40 7.68 -4.10
CA VAL A 91 10.27 7.11 -5.43
C VAL A 91 11.34 6.04 -5.61
N CYS A 92 10.91 4.81 -5.81
CA CYS A 92 11.80 3.68 -6.10
C CYS A 92 11.42 3.08 -7.46
N ILE A 93 12.39 3.02 -8.37
CA ILE A 93 12.15 2.51 -9.72
C ILE A 93 12.32 1.00 -9.74
N GLU A 94 13.48 0.48 -9.34
CA GLU A 94 13.77 -0.96 -9.44
C GLU A 94 14.45 -1.51 -8.18
N GLY A 95 13.94 -2.65 -7.69
CA GLY A 95 14.63 -3.50 -6.73
C GLY A 95 14.76 -2.87 -5.35
N LEU A 96 13.65 -2.87 -4.60
CA LEU A 96 13.60 -2.40 -3.22
C LEU A 96 13.16 -3.49 -2.25
N LEU A 97 13.95 -3.81 -1.24
CA LEU A 97 13.55 -4.85 -0.28
C LEU A 97 12.62 -4.31 0.81
N SER A 98 12.86 -3.12 1.35
CA SER A 98 11.99 -2.57 2.39
C SER A 98 11.94 -1.04 2.45
N ILE A 99 10.73 -0.51 2.70
CA ILE A 99 10.50 0.85 3.19
C ILE A 99 9.87 0.75 4.57
N VAL A 100 10.44 1.44 5.54
CA VAL A 100 9.85 1.64 6.87
C VAL A 100 9.73 3.13 7.11
N CYS A 101 8.51 3.61 7.28
CA CYS A 101 8.24 5.00 7.64
C CYS A 101 7.44 5.05 8.94
N ILE A 102 7.95 5.80 9.91
CA ILE A 102 7.36 5.87 11.25
C ILE A 102 6.31 7.00 11.26
N GLU A 103 6.72 8.25 11.06
CA GLU A 103 5.84 9.41 11.15
C GLU A 103 5.61 10.06 9.78
N GLY A 104 4.39 9.93 9.24
CA GLY A 104 3.89 10.73 8.14
C GLY A 104 4.61 10.58 6.80
N VAL A 105 3.94 9.93 5.84
CA VAL A 105 4.40 9.93 4.44
C VAL A 105 3.32 10.47 3.51
N LEU A 106 3.68 11.44 2.69
CA LEU A 106 2.73 11.96 1.70
C LEU A 106 2.64 11.04 0.46
N SER A 107 3.76 10.53 -0.03
CA SER A 107 3.73 9.62 -1.18
C SER A 107 4.84 8.59 -1.18
N ILE A 108 4.47 7.35 -1.48
CA ILE A 108 5.39 6.27 -1.82
C ILE A 108 5.00 5.77 -3.21
N VAL A 109 5.92 5.89 -4.16
CA VAL A 109 5.76 5.39 -5.52
C VAL A 109 6.82 4.34 -5.77
N CYS A 110 6.37 3.13 -6.12
CA CYS A 110 7.26 2.04 -6.46
C CYS A 110 6.87 1.46 -7.81
N ILE A 111 7.83 1.38 -8.74
CA ILE A 111 7.56 0.95 -10.10
C ILE A 111 7.74 -0.56 -10.19
N GLU A 112 8.94 -1.09 -9.91
CA GLU A 112 9.25 -2.52 -10.04
C GLU A 112 9.87 -3.10 -8.76
N GLY A 113 9.22 -4.12 -8.21
CA GLY A 113 9.82 -5.02 -7.23
C GLY A 113 10.02 -4.38 -5.85
N VAL A 114 8.96 -4.41 -5.03
CA VAL A 114 9.04 -4.06 -3.60
C VAL A 114 8.64 -5.22 -2.70
N LEU A 115 9.54 -5.67 -1.85
CA LEU A 115 9.21 -6.79 -0.97
C LEU A 115 8.31 -6.34 0.21
N SER A 116 8.57 -5.18 0.80
CA SER A 116 7.76 -4.69 1.92
C SER A 116 7.68 -3.16 2.02
N ILE A 117 6.49 -2.67 2.33
CA ILE A 117 6.24 -1.28 2.74
C ILE A 117 5.54 -1.31 4.08
N VAL A 118 6.14 -0.72 5.10
CA VAL A 118 5.58 -0.56 6.44
C VAL A 118 5.45 0.92 6.76
N CYS A 119 4.23 1.35 7.07
CA CYS A 119 3.95 2.72 7.47
C CYS A 119 3.19 2.74 8.80
N ILE A 120 3.71 3.44 9.79
CA ILE A 120 3.18 3.41 11.16
C ILE A 120 2.15 4.51 11.37
N GLU A 121 2.49 5.78 11.13
CA GLU A 121 1.60 6.92 11.39
C GLU A 121 1.26 7.68 10.11
N GLY A 122 0.18 7.26 9.44
CA GLY A 122 -0.47 8.04 8.38
C GLY A 122 0.25 8.02 7.03
N VAL A 123 -0.48 7.65 5.97
CA VAL A 123 0.01 7.77 4.60
C VAL A 123 -1.05 8.37 3.69
N LEU A 124 -0.70 9.39 2.93
CA LEU A 124 -1.63 9.96 1.96
C LEU A 124 -1.74 9.06 0.72
N SER A 125 -0.63 8.58 0.17
CA SER A 125 -0.68 7.73 -1.02
C SER A 125 0.43 6.69 -1.09
N ILE A 126 0.05 5.47 -1.44
CA ILE A 126 1.00 4.42 -1.82
C ILE A 126 0.59 3.91 -3.20
N VAL A 127 1.50 4.02 -4.17
CA VAL A 127 1.32 3.56 -5.55
C VAL A 127 2.36 2.48 -5.84
N SER A 128 1.90 1.30 -6.24
CA SER A 128 2.77 0.27 -6.81
C SER A 128 2.30 -0.14 -8.19
N VAL A 129 3.24 -0.19 -9.13
CA VAL A 129 2.99 -0.58 -10.51
C VAL A 129 3.14 -2.09 -10.64
N GLU A 130 4.33 -2.64 -10.38
CA GLU A 130 4.63 -4.07 -10.56
C GLU A 130 5.27 -4.69 -9.33
N GLY A 131 4.67 -5.77 -8.84
CA GLY A 131 5.31 -6.69 -7.90
C GLY A 131 5.53 -6.09 -6.51
N ALA A 132 4.53 -6.21 -5.63
CA ALA A 132 4.67 -5.93 -4.22
C ALA A 132 4.31 -7.15 -3.35
N LEU A 133 5.22 -7.65 -2.50
CA LEU A 133 4.88 -8.79 -1.63
C LEU A 133 3.99 -8.36 -0.45
N SER A 134 4.32 -7.27 0.24
CA SER A 134 3.55 -6.88 1.42
C SER A 134 3.46 -5.36 1.61
N ARG A 135 2.26 -4.91 1.98
CA ARG A 135 1.99 -3.54 2.40
C ARG A 135 1.30 -3.58 3.75
N MET A 136 1.92 -3.02 4.77
CA MET A 136 1.37 -2.90 6.10
C MET A 136 1.25 -1.42 6.45
N CYS A 137 0.02 -0.97 6.70
CA CYS A 137 -0.26 0.37 7.18
C CYS A 137 -0.96 0.26 8.53
N ILE A 138 -0.33 0.79 9.57
CA ILE A 138 -0.92 0.79 10.91
C ILE A 138 -1.88 1.98 11.01
N GLY A 139 -1.39 3.19 10.74
CA GLY A 139 -2.19 4.42 10.75
C GLY A 139 -3.08 4.59 9.51
N GLY A 140 -3.93 5.62 9.55
CA GLY A 140 -4.87 5.93 8.47
C GLY A 140 -4.22 6.13 7.11
N VAL A 141 -4.86 5.58 6.06
CA VAL A 141 -4.39 5.70 4.67
C VAL A 141 -5.45 6.35 3.79
N LEU A 142 -5.09 7.41 3.06
CA LEU A 142 -6.03 8.03 2.13
C LEU A 142 -6.17 7.18 0.85
N SER A 143 -5.07 6.74 0.25
CA SER A 143 -5.14 5.97 -0.99
C SER A 143 -4.07 4.90 -1.13
N ILE A 144 -4.50 3.72 -1.57
CA ILE A 144 -3.62 2.63 -2.01
C ILE A 144 -3.99 2.29 -3.44
N LYS A 145 -3.03 2.43 -4.35
CA LYS A 145 -3.17 1.99 -5.74
C LYS A 145 -2.15 0.91 -6.05
N CYS A 146 -2.64 -0.24 -6.50
CA CYS A 146 -1.84 -1.37 -6.92
C CYS A 146 -2.26 -1.75 -8.34
N ILE A 147 -1.32 -1.74 -9.28
CA ILE A 147 -1.60 -2.06 -10.67
C ILE A 147 -1.47 -3.56 -10.88
N GLU A 148 -0.32 -4.15 -10.59
CA GLU A 148 -0.06 -5.57 -10.85
C GLU A 148 0.64 -6.27 -9.67
N GLY A 149 0.11 -7.44 -9.30
CA GLY A 149 0.83 -8.43 -8.50
C GLY A 149 1.12 -7.98 -7.07
N VAL A 150 0.12 -8.09 -6.20
CA VAL A 150 0.28 -7.84 -4.76
C VAL A 150 -0.10 -9.07 -3.94
N LEU A 151 0.84 -9.60 -3.15
CA LEU A 151 0.50 -10.75 -2.30
C LEU A 151 -0.37 -10.33 -1.12
N SER A 152 -0.07 -9.23 -0.42
CA SER A 152 -0.88 -8.83 0.74
C SER A 152 -0.92 -7.32 0.99
N ILE A 153 -2.12 -6.85 1.32
CA ILE A 153 -2.39 -5.50 1.83
C ILE A 153 -3.03 -5.65 3.20
N VAL A 154 -2.42 -5.06 4.23
CA VAL A 154 -2.92 -5.04 5.60
C VAL A 154 -3.02 -3.59 6.06
N CYS A 155 -4.24 -3.17 6.38
CA CYS A 155 -4.52 -1.85 6.95
C CYS A 155 -5.20 -2.02 8.31
N ILE A 156 -4.59 -1.46 9.36
CA ILE A 156 -5.10 -1.60 10.72
C ILE A 156 -6.12 -0.50 11.01
N GLU A 157 -5.76 0.76 10.78
CA GLU A 157 -6.70 1.88 10.84
C GLU A 157 -7.46 2.09 9.51
N GLY A 158 -8.25 3.16 9.45
CA GLY A 158 -9.16 3.42 8.35
C GLY A 158 -8.48 3.71 7.01
N VAL A 159 -9.12 3.28 5.93
CA VAL A 159 -8.67 3.53 4.56
C VAL A 159 -9.75 4.23 3.76
N LEU A 160 -9.44 5.36 3.12
CA LEU A 160 -10.43 6.06 2.30
C LEU A 160 -10.64 5.35 0.95
N SER A 161 -9.57 4.95 0.28
CA SER A 161 -9.70 4.31 -1.02
C SER A 161 -8.61 3.28 -1.30
N MET A 162 -9.03 2.13 -1.81
CA MET A 162 -8.12 1.14 -2.38
C MET A 162 -8.54 0.81 -3.80
N VAL A 163 -7.58 0.84 -4.71
CA VAL A 163 -7.74 0.45 -6.10
C VAL A 163 -6.70 -0.60 -6.44
N CYS A 164 -7.17 -1.80 -6.77
CA CYS A 164 -6.37 -2.92 -7.22
C CYS A 164 -6.80 -3.26 -8.65
N ILE A 165 -5.86 -3.34 -9.59
CA ILE A 165 -6.17 -3.54 -11.02
C ILE A 165 -5.96 -4.97 -11.50
N GLU A 166 -4.92 -5.64 -11.02
CA GLU A 166 -4.63 -7.02 -11.41
C GLU A 166 -3.89 -7.77 -10.29
N GLY A 167 -4.46 -8.89 -9.87
CA GLY A 167 -3.75 -9.90 -9.06
C GLY A 167 -3.42 -9.45 -7.64
N VAL A 168 -4.39 -9.52 -6.74
CA VAL A 168 -4.17 -9.35 -5.29
C VAL A 168 -4.58 -10.61 -4.52
N LEU A 169 -3.67 -11.23 -3.77
CA LEU A 169 -4.04 -12.43 -3.01
C LEU A 169 -4.95 -12.05 -1.81
N ILE A 170 -4.50 -11.10 -0.99
CA ILE A 170 -5.18 -10.82 0.29
C ILE A 170 -5.27 -9.32 0.53
N ILE A 171 -6.49 -8.85 0.79
CA ILE A 171 -6.78 -7.55 1.35
C ILE A 171 -7.37 -7.74 2.74
N LYS A 172 -6.70 -7.21 3.77
CA LYS A 172 -7.16 -7.23 5.16
C LYS A 172 -7.27 -5.81 5.68
N CYS A 173 -8.47 -5.40 6.03
CA CYS A 173 -8.75 -4.11 6.66
C CYS A 173 -9.41 -4.35 8.02
N ILE A 174 -8.77 -3.87 9.08
CA ILE A 174 -9.34 -3.99 10.43
C ILE A 174 -10.28 -2.80 10.65
N GLY A 175 -9.78 -1.58 10.48
CA GLY A 175 -10.55 -0.34 10.57
C GLY A 175 -11.53 -0.12 9.42
N GLY A 176 -12.29 0.97 9.52
CA GLY A 176 -13.31 1.34 8.53
C GLY A 176 -12.73 1.66 7.15
N VAL A 177 -13.36 1.13 6.09
CA VAL A 177 -12.95 1.40 4.70
C VAL A 177 -14.07 2.13 3.95
N LEU A 178 -13.76 3.25 3.30
CA LEU A 178 -14.77 3.93 2.48
C LEU A 178 -14.96 3.23 1.13
N SER A 179 -13.89 2.88 0.42
CA SER A 179 -14.04 2.21 -0.87
C SER A 179 -12.93 1.21 -1.18
N ILE A 180 -13.32 0.04 -1.66
CA ILE A 180 -12.45 -0.96 -2.27
C ILE A 180 -12.92 -1.16 -3.70
N LYS A 181 -12.04 -0.88 -4.67
CA LYS A 181 -12.26 -1.18 -6.08
C LYS A 181 -11.23 -2.20 -6.53
N CYS A 182 -11.70 -3.38 -6.90
CA CYS A 182 -10.88 -4.42 -7.48
C CYS A 182 -11.32 -4.64 -8.92
N ILE A 183 -10.36 -4.56 -9.83
CA ILE A 183 -10.46 -5.02 -11.20
C ILE A 183 -9.60 -6.28 -11.21
N GLU A 184 -10.13 -7.37 -11.74
CA GLU A 184 -9.49 -8.66 -12.02
C GLU A 184 -8.57 -9.28 -10.95
N GLY A 185 -9.07 -10.39 -10.36
CA GLY A 185 -8.22 -11.35 -9.66
C GLY A 185 -7.88 -10.94 -8.24
N VAL A 186 -8.85 -11.08 -7.32
CA VAL A 186 -8.63 -10.98 -5.88
C VAL A 186 -9.00 -12.28 -5.17
N LEU A 187 -8.08 -12.92 -4.46
CA LEU A 187 -8.42 -14.18 -3.78
C LEU A 187 -9.27 -13.91 -2.52
N SER A 188 -8.93 -12.91 -1.72
CA SER A 188 -9.72 -12.63 -0.51
C SER A 188 -9.72 -11.15 -0.11
N ILE A 189 -10.90 -10.67 0.25
CA ILE A 189 -11.12 -9.37 0.90
C ILE A 189 -11.70 -9.65 2.29
N VAL A 190 -11.04 -9.19 3.34
CA VAL A 190 -11.49 -9.32 4.73
C VAL A 190 -11.57 -7.93 5.36
N CYS A 191 -12.74 -7.54 5.84
CA CYS A 191 -12.98 -6.25 6.50
C CYS A 191 -13.68 -6.45 7.85
N ILE A 192 -13.31 -5.70 8.92
CA ILE A 192 -13.80 -5.97 10.29
C ILE A 192 -14.72 -4.90 10.90
N GLU A 193 -14.43 -3.60 10.75
CA GLU A 193 -15.22 -2.53 11.39
C GLU A 193 -16.29 -1.90 10.49
N GLY A 194 -16.21 -2.15 9.18
CA GLY A 194 -17.24 -1.77 8.22
C GLY A 194 -16.67 -1.23 6.91
N VAL A 195 -17.47 -1.33 5.85
CA VAL A 195 -17.10 -0.88 4.50
C VAL A 195 -18.25 -0.12 3.87
N LEU A 196 -18.02 1.10 3.37
CA LEU A 196 -19.07 1.82 2.67
C LEU A 196 -19.32 1.19 1.28
N SER A 197 -18.26 0.90 0.51
CA SER A 197 -18.45 0.31 -0.82
C SER A 197 -17.36 -0.68 -1.21
N ILE A 198 -17.78 -1.80 -1.76
CA ILE A 198 -16.91 -2.75 -2.46
C ILE A 198 -17.39 -2.85 -3.90
N MET A 199 -16.52 -2.55 -4.86
CA MET A 199 -16.75 -2.73 -6.27
C MET A 199 -15.76 -3.76 -6.81
N CYS A 200 -16.26 -4.88 -7.30
CA CYS A 200 -15.45 -5.94 -7.90
C CYS A 200 -15.86 -6.12 -9.37
N ILE A 201 -14.86 -6.05 -10.24
CA ILE A 201 -15.00 -6.25 -11.68
C ILE A 201 -14.04 -7.39 -12.05
N GLY A 202 -14.55 -8.62 -12.19
CA GLY A 202 -13.74 -9.78 -12.51
C GLY A 202 -13.14 -10.49 -11.29
N GLY A 203 -13.34 -11.81 -11.23
CA GLY A 203 -12.64 -12.78 -10.39
C GLY A 203 -12.31 -12.36 -8.95
N VAL A 204 -13.26 -12.49 -8.02
CA VAL A 204 -13.01 -12.45 -6.57
C VAL A 204 -13.42 -13.76 -5.91
N LEU A 205 -12.51 -14.48 -5.27
CA LEU A 205 -12.88 -15.78 -4.68
C LEU A 205 -13.72 -15.59 -3.40
N SER A 206 -13.34 -14.66 -2.53
CA SER A 206 -14.06 -14.46 -1.27
C SER A 206 -14.08 -13.02 -0.79
N ILE A 207 -15.25 -12.59 -0.32
CA ILE A 207 -15.43 -11.34 0.41
C ILE A 207 -15.98 -11.71 1.78
N MET A 208 -15.24 -11.39 2.84
CA MET A 208 -15.66 -11.55 4.23
C MET A 208 -15.74 -10.17 4.88
N CYS A 209 -16.93 -9.75 5.27
CA CYS A 209 -17.11 -8.49 6.00
C CYS A 209 -17.76 -8.75 7.36
N ILE A 210 -17.07 -8.37 8.42
CA ILE A 210 -17.62 -8.26 9.77
C ILE A 210 -17.98 -6.77 9.94
N GLY A 211 -19.09 -6.45 10.60
CA GLY A 211 -19.58 -5.08 10.72
C GLY A 211 -20.55 -4.66 9.61
N GLY A 212 -20.73 -3.34 9.44
CA GLY A 212 -21.69 -2.78 8.49
C GLY A 212 -21.11 -2.65 7.08
N VAL A 213 -21.85 -3.11 6.06
CA VAL A 213 -21.51 -2.83 4.65
C VAL A 213 -22.65 -2.08 3.98
N LEU A 214 -22.39 -0.90 3.40
CA LEU A 214 -23.44 -0.17 2.71
C LEU A 214 -23.71 -0.76 1.31
N SER A 215 -22.68 -1.02 0.53
CA SER A 215 -22.89 -1.54 -0.83
C SER A 215 -21.80 -2.50 -1.30
N ILE A 216 -22.21 -3.59 -1.91
CA ILE A 216 -21.34 -4.48 -2.68
C ILE A 216 -21.86 -4.53 -4.10
N LYS A 217 -21.02 -4.16 -5.07
CA LYS A 217 -21.30 -4.27 -6.50
C LYS A 217 -20.33 -5.25 -7.14
N CYS A 218 -20.84 -6.35 -7.64
CA CYS A 218 -20.08 -7.40 -8.33
C CYS A 218 -20.55 -7.46 -9.78
N ILE A 219 -19.64 -7.21 -10.73
CA ILE A 219 -19.97 -7.29 -12.16
C ILE A 219 -19.79 -8.74 -12.64
N GLU A 220 -18.67 -9.37 -12.32
CA GLU A 220 -18.36 -10.74 -12.74
C GLU A 220 -17.54 -11.51 -11.69
N GLY A 221 -17.90 -12.79 -11.51
CA GLY A 221 -17.04 -13.82 -10.94
C GLY A 221 -16.70 -13.65 -9.46
N VAL A 222 -17.70 -13.59 -8.58
CA VAL A 222 -17.48 -13.61 -7.13
C VAL A 222 -17.93 -14.94 -6.51
N LEU A 223 -17.00 -15.79 -6.05
CA LEU A 223 -17.41 -17.14 -5.63
C LEU A 223 -18.21 -17.11 -4.31
N SER A 224 -17.78 -16.33 -3.33
CA SER A 224 -18.44 -16.26 -2.03
C SER A 224 -18.44 -14.87 -1.42
N ILE A 225 -19.57 -14.47 -0.86
CA ILE A 225 -19.71 -13.28 -0.04
C ILE A 225 -20.26 -13.75 1.32
N MET A 226 -19.46 -13.60 2.36
CA MET A 226 -19.85 -13.85 3.74
C MET A 226 -19.87 -12.51 4.48
N TYR A 227 -20.94 -12.25 5.21
CA TYR A 227 -20.94 -11.11 6.13
C TYR A 227 -21.63 -11.37 7.45
N ILE A 228 -21.06 -10.70 8.45
CA ILE A 228 -21.44 -10.77 9.85
C ILE A 228 -21.79 -9.35 10.30
N GLY A 229 -23.02 -8.94 9.99
CA GLY A 229 -23.50 -7.57 10.23
C GLY A 229 -24.61 -7.18 9.27
N GLY A 230 -24.96 -5.89 9.24
CA GLY A 230 -25.99 -5.37 8.35
C GLY A 230 -25.42 -5.01 6.98
N VAL A 231 -26.10 -5.43 5.91
CA VAL A 231 -25.77 -5.02 4.54
C VAL A 231 -26.94 -4.27 3.92
N LEU A 232 -26.72 -3.04 3.45
CA LEU A 232 -27.80 -2.26 2.84
C LEU A 232 -28.13 -2.77 1.44
N SER A 233 -27.12 -2.95 0.57
CA SER A 233 -27.36 -3.38 -0.80
C SER A 233 -26.27 -4.29 -1.37
N ILE A 234 -26.69 -5.33 -2.08
CA ILE A 234 -25.82 -6.16 -2.92
C ILE A 234 -26.38 -6.16 -4.33
N LYS A 235 -25.54 -5.77 -5.30
CA LYS A 235 -25.86 -5.79 -6.72
C LYS A 235 -24.89 -6.71 -7.44
N CYS A 236 -25.41 -7.80 -7.99
CA CYS A 236 -24.63 -8.76 -8.76
C CYS A 236 -25.15 -8.78 -10.20
N GLN A 237 -24.27 -8.60 -11.19
CA GLN A 237 -24.66 -8.83 -12.58
C GLN A 237 -24.50 -10.31 -12.91
N GLU A 238 -23.28 -10.85 -12.83
CA GLU A 238 -22.99 -12.25 -13.20
C GLU A 238 -22.06 -12.95 -12.20
N GLY A 239 -22.32 -14.25 -11.99
CA GLY A 239 -21.33 -15.18 -11.42
C GLY A 239 -21.09 -15.05 -9.92
N VAL A 240 -22.14 -14.84 -9.13
CA VAL A 240 -22.04 -14.88 -7.66
C VAL A 240 -22.55 -16.20 -7.11
N LEU A 241 -21.68 -17.08 -6.62
CA LEU A 241 -22.09 -18.45 -6.28
C LEU A 241 -22.87 -18.51 -4.95
N ILE A 242 -22.29 -17.95 -3.90
CA ILE A 242 -22.81 -18.12 -2.52
C ILE A 242 -22.83 -16.77 -1.80
N ILE A 243 -23.98 -16.45 -1.19
CA ILE A 243 -24.11 -15.32 -0.27
C ILE A 243 -24.58 -15.83 1.10
N MET A 244 -23.75 -15.65 2.13
CA MET A 244 -24.03 -16.05 3.50
C MET A 244 -24.13 -14.84 4.43
N CYS A 245 -25.26 -14.77 5.13
CA CYS A 245 -25.64 -13.59 5.91
C CYS A 245 -26.12 -14.03 7.29
N THR A 246 -25.51 -13.52 8.35
CA THR A 246 -25.98 -13.81 9.72
C THR A 246 -27.02 -12.82 10.21
N LYS A 247 -27.01 -11.58 9.69
CA LYS A 247 -28.01 -10.52 9.94
C LYS A 247 -28.61 -10.02 8.61
N GLY A 248 -29.60 -9.13 8.69
CA GLY A 248 -30.46 -8.74 7.56
C GLY A 248 -29.74 -8.05 6.38
N VAL A 249 -30.25 -8.32 5.18
CA VAL A 249 -29.90 -7.68 3.91
C VAL A 249 -31.12 -6.88 3.48
N LEU A 250 -30.96 -5.59 3.19
CA LEU A 250 -32.08 -4.72 2.84
C LEU A 250 -32.49 -4.83 1.36
N SER A 251 -31.52 -4.94 0.46
CA SER A 251 -31.76 -5.04 -0.98
C SER A 251 -30.74 -5.98 -1.62
N LEU A 252 -31.22 -7.04 -2.26
CA LEU A 252 -30.40 -7.94 -3.07
C LEU A 252 -30.93 -7.97 -4.50
N ILE A 253 -30.11 -7.51 -5.46
CA ILE A 253 -30.49 -7.46 -6.87
C ILE A 253 -29.43 -8.25 -7.64
N CYS A 254 -29.82 -9.41 -8.15
CA CYS A 254 -28.95 -10.29 -8.92
C CYS A 254 -29.59 -10.55 -10.27
N LYS A 255 -28.92 -10.17 -11.37
CA LYS A 255 -29.48 -10.34 -12.72
C LYS A 255 -29.36 -11.78 -13.21
N GLU A 256 -28.20 -12.45 -13.02
CA GLU A 256 -28.00 -13.83 -13.48
C GLU A 256 -27.06 -14.65 -12.57
N ARG A 257 -27.31 -15.97 -12.47
CA ARG A 257 -26.45 -17.01 -11.85
C ARG A 257 -26.06 -16.79 -10.38
N VAL A 258 -27.05 -16.65 -9.51
CA VAL A 258 -26.85 -16.85 -8.06
C VAL A 258 -27.31 -18.23 -7.65
N PHE A 259 -26.39 -19.04 -7.12
CA PHE A 259 -26.68 -20.44 -6.79
C PHE A 259 -27.31 -20.60 -5.39
N SER A 260 -26.86 -19.85 -4.39
CA SER A 260 -27.44 -19.96 -3.03
C SER A 260 -27.31 -18.67 -2.23
N ILE A 261 -28.38 -18.35 -1.49
CA ILE A 261 -28.43 -17.26 -0.52
C ILE A 261 -28.94 -17.85 0.80
N THR A 262 -28.13 -17.76 1.85
CA THR A 262 -28.47 -18.29 3.17
C THR A 262 -28.43 -17.15 4.19
N CYS A 263 -29.60 -16.70 4.63
CA CYS A 263 -29.74 -15.61 5.61
C CYS A 263 -30.36 -16.15 6.91
N GLN A 264 -29.66 -16.03 8.04
CA GLN A 264 -30.18 -16.53 9.32
C GLN A 264 -31.27 -15.62 9.93
N HIS A 265 -31.40 -14.33 9.56
CA HIS A 265 -32.39 -13.40 10.16
C HIS A 265 -32.88 -12.23 9.25
N GLY A 266 -33.20 -12.44 7.96
CA GLY A 266 -33.69 -11.34 7.09
C GLY A 266 -34.74 -11.79 6.06
N LYS A 267 -35.90 -11.11 6.03
CA LYS A 267 -37.02 -11.38 5.09
C LYS A 267 -36.81 -10.73 3.71
N GLN A 268 -37.34 -11.46 2.71
CA GLN A 268 -37.61 -11.14 1.29
C GLN A 268 -36.41 -11.00 0.34
N VAL A 269 -36.01 -12.16 -0.19
CA VAL A 269 -35.37 -12.28 -1.51
C VAL A 269 -36.46 -12.08 -2.56
N GLN A 270 -36.41 -10.99 -3.33
CA GLN A 270 -37.13 -10.91 -4.61
C GLN A 270 -36.15 -11.31 -5.72
N SER A 271 -36.25 -12.55 -6.18
CA SER A 271 -35.71 -12.94 -7.48
C SER A 271 -36.61 -12.36 -8.57
N LEU A 272 -36.07 -11.53 -9.44
CA LEU A 272 -36.65 -11.17 -10.74
C LEU A 272 -35.96 -11.99 -11.82
#